data_AF-N1U658-F1
#
_entry.id   AF-N1U658-F1
#
_cell.length_a   1.000
_cell.length_b   1.000
_cell.length_c   1.000
_cell.angle_alpha   90.00
_cell.angle_beta   90.00
_cell.angle_gamma   90.00
#
_symmetry.space_group_name_H-M   'P 1'
#
loop_
_entity.id
_entity.type
_entity.pdbx_description
1 polymer ?
#
loop_
_entity_poly.entity_id
_entity_poly.type
_entity_poly.pdbx_seq_one_letter_code
_entity_poly.pdbx_strand_id
1 'polypeptide(L)'
;MLLLKRKLETIYEREEKSLSILPQGSIKYTFRTVIEPYMDQFQNQDHLNRFLERTVIPILQQLISQVEKIGGQKAQAEYIETLNEALPILEQYVFEKNVLDRSGLYEEILKCYPKYQGWNLSTIALHLLHSSLGEGVVLLGMRREEYVKDASLSFGAPASDIQYRDWKRFEV
;
A
#
# COMPACT_ATOMS: atom_id res chain seq x y z
N MET A 1 10.61 -2.60 -2.89
CA MET A 1 10.98 -1.17 -2.66
C MET A 1 11.96 -0.57 -3.69
N LEU A 2 13.26 -0.94 -3.73
CA LEU A 2 14.27 -0.33 -4.66
C LEU A 2 13.88 -0.44 -6.15
N LEU A 3 13.26 -1.56 -6.52
CA LEU A 3 12.79 -1.83 -7.89
C LEU A 3 11.57 -0.97 -8.27
N LEU A 4 10.67 -0.68 -7.32
CA LEU A 4 9.51 0.20 -7.54
C LEU A 4 9.93 1.66 -7.69
N LYS A 5 10.89 2.12 -6.88
CA LYS A 5 11.44 3.47 -6.99
C LYS A 5 12.10 3.70 -8.37
N ARG A 6 12.85 2.72 -8.89
CA ARG A 6 13.39 2.79 -10.26
C ARG A 6 12.30 2.84 -11.32
N LYS A 7 11.22 2.08 -11.17
CA LYS A 7 10.08 2.13 -12.10
C LYS A 7 9.42 3.52 -12.09
N LEU A 8 9.25 4.12 -10.91
CA LEU A 8 8.74 5.49 -10.78
C LEU A 8 9.67 6.51 -11.46
N GLU A 9 10.99 6.40 -11.29
CA GLU A 9 11.94 7.28 -11.99
C GLU A 9 11.83 7.16 -13.52
N THR A 10 11.67 5.95 -14.06
CA THR A 10 11.45 5.76 -15.50
C THR A 10 10.15 6.44 -15.98
N ILE A 11 9.11 6.45 -15.15
CA ILE A 11 7.87 7.17 -15.44
C ILE A 11 8.09 8.68 -15.37
N TYR A 12 8.84 9.17 -14.39
CA TYR A 12 9.17 10.60 -14.29
C TYR A 12 9.95 11.11 -15.51
N GLU A 13 10.90 10.31 -16.02
CA GLU A 13 11.62 10.63 -17.26
C GLU A 13 10.70 10.67 -18.49
N ARG A 14 9.67 9.80 -18.54
CA ARG A 14 8.65 9.84 -19.61
C ARG A 14 7.75 11.05 -19.46
N GLU A 15 7.30 11.35 -18.25
CA GLU A 15 6.52 12.56 -17.95
C GLU A 15 7.27 13.81 -18.41
N GLU A 16 8.56 13.95 -18.09
CA GLU A 16 9.35 15.10 -18.51
C GLU A 16 9.40 15.25 -20.04
N LYS A 17 9.53 14.14 -20.77
CA LYS A 17 9.47 14.13 -22.24
C LYS A 17 8.09 14.54 -22.75
N SER A 18 7.02 14.01 -22.18
CA SER A 18 5.64 14.36 -22.56
C SER A 18 5.34 15.84 -22.31
N LEU A 19 5.89 16.42 -21.24
CA LEU A 19 5.68 17.81 -20.87
C LEU A 19 6.60 18.80 -21.61
N SER A 20 7.62 18.32 -22.34
CA SER A 20 8.53 19.16 -23.13
C SER A 20 7.86 19.99 -24.23
N ILE A 21 6.63 19.62 -24.62
CA ILE A 21 5.79 20.38 -25.55
C ILE A 21 5.28 21.70 -24.97
N LEU A 22 5.28 21.84 -23.64
CA LEU A 22 4.78 23.02 -22.96
C LEU A 22 5.86 24.12 -22.93
N PRO A 23 5.48 25.41 -23.03
CA PRO A 23 6.43 26.52 -22.94
C PRO A 23 7.22 26.51 -21.62
N GLN A 24 8.51 26.83 -21.68
CA GLN A 24 9.34 26.94 -20.47
C GLN A 24 8.72 27.92 -19.46
N GLY A 25 8.54 27.48 -18.21
CA GLY A 25 7.91 28.27 -17.13
C GLY A 25 6.38 28.17 -17.03
N SER A 26 5.71 27.47 -17.95
CA SER A 26 4.26 27.19 -17.86
C SER A 26 3.93 26.07 -16.86
N ILE A 27 4.88 25.18 -16.62
CA ILE A 27 4.74 24.05 -15.70
C ILE A 27 5.10 24.52 -14.29
N LYS A 28 4.08 24.67 -13.43
CA LYS A 28 4.30 24.94 -11.99
C LYS A 28 4.47 23.67 -11.17
N TYR A 29 3.76 22.61 -11.52
CA TYR A 29 3.70 21.37 -10.76
C TYR A 29 3.50 20.19 -11.72
N THR A 30 4.35 19.17 -11.62
CA THR A 30 4.24 17.87 -12.30
C THR A 30 3.89 16.76 -11.31
N PHE A 31 3.53 15.56 -11.79
CA PHE A 31 3.29 14.41 -10.93
C PHE A 31 4.48 14.14 -10.00
N ARG A 32 5.71 14.13 -10.54
CA ARG A 32 6.94 14.01 -9.73
C ARG A 32 7.00 15.06 -8.62
N THR A 33 6.91 16.35 -8.96
CA THR A 33 7.12 17.43 -7.98
C THR A 33 6.05 17.48 -6.87
N VAL A 34 4.85 16.97 -7.14
CA VAL A 34 3.76 16.94 -6.15
C VAL A 34 3.85 15.68 -5.26
N ILE A 35 4.31 14.55 -5.79
CA ILE A 35 4.35 13.27 -5.06
C ILE A 35 5.66 13.09 -4.28
N GLU A 36 6.80 13.33 -4.92
CA GLU A 36 8.13 12.97 -4.40
C GLU A 36 8.42 13.53 -3.00
N PRO A 37 8.08 14.79 -2.66
CA PRO A 37 8.32 15.34 -1.32
C PRO A 37 7.55 14.63 -0.20
N TYR A 38 6.41 14.02 -0.53
CA TYR A 38 5.50 13.38 0.43
C TYR A 38 5.56 11.85 0.38
N MET A 39 6.31 11.28 -0.56
CA MET A 39 6.37 9.84 -0.83
C MET A 39 6.73 9.02 0.43
N ASP A 40 7.65 9.53 1.24
CA ASP A 40 8.06 8.89 2.50
C ASP A 40 7.26 9.35 3.73
N GLN A 41 6.27 10.22 3.55
CA GLN A 41 5.40 10.73 4.63
C GLN A 41 4.03 10.02 4.69
N PHE A 42 3.67 9.26 3.65
CA PHE A 42 2.42 8.50 3.65
C PHE A 42 2.43 7.40 4.72
N GLN A 43 1.40 7.42 5.57
CA GLN A 43 1.24 6.54 6.73
C GLN A 43 0.50 5.24 6.39
N ASN A 44 -0.40 5.29 5.41
CA ASN A 44 -1.19 4.16 4.94
C ASN A 44 -1.86 4.53 3.60
N GLN A 45 -2.59 3.56 3.02
CA GLN A 45 -3.31 3.73 1.77
C GLN A 45 -4.41 4.80 1.85
N ASP A 46 -5.12 4.92 2.97
CA ASP A 46 -6.15 5.96 3.13
C ASP A 46 -5.56 7.38 3.11
N HIS A 47 -4.37 7.57 3.70
CA HIS A 47 -3.66 8.84 3.66
C HIS A 47 -3.23 9.17 2.23
N LEU A 48 -2.72 8.18 1.48
CA LEU A 48 -2.39 8.33 0.06
C LEU A 48 -3.64 8.72 -0.75
N ASN A 49 -4.75 7.99 -0.61
CA ASN A 49 -5.98 8.24 -1.36
C ASN A 49 -6.53 9.65 -1.11
N ARG A 50 -6.55 10.09 0.15
CA ARG A 50 -6.98 11.46 0.50
C ARG A 50 -6.07 12.52 -0.10
N PHE A 51 -4.76 12.27 -0.15
CA PHE A 51 -3.80 13.19 -0.76
C PHE A 51 -3.95 13.24 -2.28
N LEU A 52 -4.15 12.08 -2.92
CA LEU A 52 -4.44 11.97 -4.34
C LEU A 52 -5.69 12.77 -4.71
N GLU A 53 -6.81 12.52 -4.01
CA GLU A 53 -8.09 13.19 -4.24
C GLU A 53 -8.04 14.71 -4.04
N ARG A 54 -7.43 15.16 -2.93
CA ARG A 54 -7.50 16.58 -2.53
C ARG A 54 -6.44 17.46 -3.16
N THR A 55 -5.33 16.90 -3.59
CA THR A 55 -4.16 17.68 -4.02
C THR A 55 -3.67 17.26 -5.40
N VAL A 56 -3.35 15.99 -5.59
CA VAL A 56 -2.67 15.54 -6.81
C VAL A 56 -3.61 15.58 -8.01
N ILE A 57 -4.79 14.97 -7.91
CA ILE A 57 -5.76 14.91 -9.01
C ILE A 57 -6.17 16.32 -9.50
N PRO A 58 -6.52 17.29 -8.64
CA PRO A 58 -6.82 18.65 -9.09
C PRO A 58 -5.67 19.32 -9.85
N ILE A 59 -4.43 19.15 -9.38
CA ILE A 59 -3.23 19.72 -10.03
C ILE A 59 -3.00 19.05 -11.39
N LEU A 60 -3.06 17.72 -11.43
CA LEU A 60 -2.87 16.96 -12.67
C LEU A 60 -3.96 17.25 -13.69
N GLN A 61 -5.22 17.42 -13.28
CA GLN A 61 -6.31 17.79 -14.19
C GLN A 61 -6.02 19.13 -14.89
N GLN A 62 -5.50 20.12 -14.17
CA GLN A 62 -5.09 21.38 -14.77
C GLN A 62 -3.97 21.18 -15.79
N LEU A 63 -2.98 20.34 -15.48
CA LEU A 63 -1.87 20.04 -16.37
C LEU A 63 -2.31 19.25 -17.61
N ILE A 64 -3.18 18.24 -17.44
CA ILE A 64 -3.80 17.48 -18.54
C ILE A 64 -4.54 18.42 -19.50
N SER A 65 -5.33 19.37 -18.98
CA SER A 65 -6.01 20.36 -19.83
C SER A 65 -5.04 21.31 -20.54
N GLN A 66 -3.87 21.61 -19.97
CA GLN A 66 -2.85 22.41 -20.64
C GLN A 66 -2.15 21.63 -21.75
N VAL A 67 -1.82 20.36 -21.50
CA VAL A 67 -1.26 19.45 -22.49
C VAL A 67 -2.22 19.29 -23.68
N GLU A 68 -3.52 19.14 -23.43
CA GLU A 68 -4.53 19.09 -24.50
C GLU A 68 -4.55 20.38 -25.34
N LYS A 69 -4.55 21.54 -24.68
CA LYS A 69 -4.62 22.84 -25.37
C LYS A 69 -3.42 23.11 -26.28
N ILE A 70 -2.24 22.63 -25.90
CA ILE A 70 -0.98 22.93 -26.60
C ILE A 70 -0.56 21.79 -27.54
N GLY A 71 -0.57 20.55 -27.05
CA GLY A 71 -0.16 19.35 -27.77
C GLY A 71 -1.29 18.59 -28.47
N GLY A 72 -2.54 18.99 -28.27
CA GLY A 72 -3.72 18.31 -28.80
C GLY A 72 -4.09 17.02 -28.05
N GLN A 73 -5.17 16.39 -28.50
CA GLN A 73 -5.74 15.19 -27.85
C GLN A 73 -4.78 14.00 -27.78
N LYS A 74 -3.90 13.85 -28.78
CA LYS A 74 -2.92 12.76 -28.79
C LYS A 74 -1.91 12.89 -27.65
N ALA A 75 -1.34 14.08 -27.46
CA ALA A 75 -0.40 14.35 -26.38
C ALA A 75 -1.09 14.22 -25.00
N GLN A 76 -2.35 14.63 -24.89
CA GLN A 76 -3.14 14.45 -23.69
C GLN A 76 -3.32 12.96 -23.33
N ALA A 77 -3.66 12.12 -24.31
CA ALA A 77 -3.84 10.68 -24.11
C ALA A 77 -2.54 10.01 -23.64
N GLU A 78 -1.41 10.30 -24.31
CA GLU A 78 -0.09 9.78 -23.92
C GLU A 78 0.30 10.22 -22.49
N TYR A 79 -0.05 11.45 -22.11
CA TYR A 79 0.20 11.94 -20.74
C TYR A 79 -0.68 11.22 -19.72
N ILE A 80 -1.96 11.01 -20.01
CA ILE A 80 -2.88 10.25 -19.15
C ILE A 80 -2.42 8.80 -19.00
N GLU A 81 -1.96 8.15 -20.07
CA GLU A 81 -1.40 6.80 -20.01
C GLU A 81 -0.18 6.74 -19.07
N THR A 82 0.72 7.71 -19.17
CA THR A 82 1.88 7.82 -18.27
C THR A 82 1.47 7.93 -16.80
N LEU A 83 0.43 8.74 -16.51
CA LEU A 83 -0.11 8.87 -15.15
C LEU A 83 -0.78 7.59 -14.65
N ASN A 84 -1.55 6.91 -15.51
CA ASN A 84 -2.21 5.64 -15.19
C ASN A 84 -1.20 4.52 -14.93
N GLU A 85 -0.03 4.53 -15.57
CA GLU A 85 1.07 3.63 -15.24
C GLU A 85 1.69 3.97 -13.87
N ALA A 86 1.71 5.25 -13.49
CA ALA A 86 2.37 5.73 -12.29
C ALA A 86 1.62 5.38 -11.00
N LEU A 87 0.30 5.54 -11.00
CA LEU A 87 -0.55 5.41 -9.81
C LEU A 87 -0.45 4.02 -9.14
N PRO A 88 -0.58 2.89 -9.86
CA PRO A 88 -0.46 1.57 -9.24
C PRO A 88 0.91 1.31 -8.62
N ILE A 89 1.97 1.87 -9.21
CA ILE A 89 3.35 1.71 -8.70
C ILE A 89 3.53 2.52 -7.41
N LEU A 90 2.95 3.72 -7.35
CA LEU A 90 2.94 4.54 -6.14
C LEU A 90 2.15 3.86 -5.01
N GLU A 91 0.96 3.36 -5.31
CA GLU A 91 0.13 2.61 -4.35
C GLU A 91 0.90 1.40 -3.81
N GLN A 92 1.53 0.62 -4.70
CA GLN A 92 2.34 -0.52 -4.30
C GLN A 92 3.56 -0.11 -3.48
N TYR A 93 4.23 1.01 -3.81
CA TYR A 93 5.36 1.52 -3.03
C TYR A 93 4.92 1.88 -1.60
N VAL A 94 3.81 2.63 -1.46
CA VAL A 94 3.28 3.02 -0.14
C VAL A 94 2.79 1.80 0.62
N PHE A 95 2.21 0.81 -0.06
CA PHE A 95 1.81 -0.46 0.56
C PHE A 95 3.03 -1.20 1.10
N GLU A 96 4.02 -1.49 0.25
CA GLU A 96 5.24 -2.19 0.65
C GLU A 96 5.96 -1.45 1.77
N LYS A 97 6.09 -0.13 1.68
CA LYS A 97 6.73 0.69 2.72
C LYS A 97 6.02 0.54 4.06
N ASN A 98 4.69 0.65 4.11
CA ASN A 98 3.93 0.57 5.36
C ASN A 98 3.74 -0.86 5.89
N VAL A 99 3.90 -1.87 5.03
CA VAL A 99 3.96 -3.29 5.43
C VAL A 99 5.33 -3.65 6.00
N LEU A 100 6.40 -3.13 5.39
CA LEU A 100 7.79 -3.36 5.79
C LEU A 100 8.18 -2.52 7.02
N ASP A 101 7.65 -1.32 7.18
CA ASP A 101 7.86 -0.44 8.34
C ASP A 101 6.95 -0.82 9.53
N ARG A 102 6.87 -2.12 9.81
CA ARG A 102 6.31 -2.67 11.05
C ARG A 102 7.37 -3.43 11.84
N SER A 103 8.65 -3.29 11.45
CA SER A 103 9.80 -3.85 12.16
C SER A 103 9.82 -3.40 13.62
N GLY A 104 9.51 -2.13 13.91
CA GLY A 104 9.40 -1.63 15.29
C GLY A 104 8.35 -2.35 16.11
N LEU A 105 7.15 -2.55 15.55
CA LEU A 105 6.07 -3.30 16.21
C LEU A 105 6.44 -4.78 16.40
N TYR A 106 7.08 -5.37 15.39
CA TYR A 106 7.60 -6.74 15.46
C TYR A 106 8.67 -6.87 16.54
N GLU A 107 9.62 -5.94 16.62
CA GLU A 107 10.65 -5.89 17.67
C GLU A 107 10.04 -5.73 19.06
N GLU A 108 9.04 -4.86 19.24
CA GLU A 108 8.32 -4.72 20.51
C GLU A 108 7.58 -6.00 20.91
N ILE A 109 6.91 -6.65 19.97
CA ILE A 109 6.24 -7.93 20.21
C ILE A 109 7.25 -9.02 20.56
N LEU A 110 8.41 -9.08 19.89
CA LEU A 110 9.47 -10.04 20.20
C LEU A 110 10.11 -9.79 21.56
N LYS A 111 10.22 -8.53 22.01
CA LYS A 111 10.68 -8.21 23.37
C LYS A 111 9.75 -8.81 24.43
N CYS A 112 8.44 -8.76 24.19
CA CYS A 112 7.43 -9.32 25.10
C CYS A 112 7.28 -10.84 24.94
N TYR A 113 7.46 -11.35 23.73
CA TYR A 113 7.22 -12.76 23.37
C TYR A 113 8.34 -13.32 22.47
N PRO A 114 9.53 -13.61 23.04
CA PRO A 114 10.70 -14.04 22.26
C PRO A 114 10.48 -15.34 21.47
N LYS A 115 9.57 -16.21 21.93
CA LYS A 115 9.21 -17.48 21.29
C LYS A 115 8.65 -17.33 19.86
N TYR A 116 8.24 -16.13 19.46
CA TYR A 116 7.71 -15.85 18.12
C TYR A 116 8.78 -15.36 17.13
N GLN A 117 10.07 -15.47 17.47
CA GLN A 117 11.14 -15.09 16.56
C GLN A 117 11.08 -15.89 15.25
N GLY A 118 11.08 -15.17 14.13
CA GLY A 118 10.96 -15.75 12.78
C GLY A 118 9.52 -15.89 12.27
N TRP A 119 8.51 -15.55 13.08
CA TRP A 119 7.11 -15.54 12.66
C TRP A 119 6.74 -14.17 12.09
N ASN A 120 5.83 -14.10 11.11
CA ASN A 120 5.34 -12.80 10.64
C ASN A 120 4.26 -12.24 11.59
N LEU A 121 4.05 -10.92 11.56
CA LEU A 121 3.12 -10.22 12.45
C LEU A 121 1.68 -10.74 12.40
N SER A 122 1.18 -11.12 11.23
CA SER A 122 -0.18 -11.65 11.08
C SER A 122 -0.33 -13.00 11.78
N THR A 123 0.67 -13.88 11.67
CA THR A 123 0.72 -15.16 12.37
C THR A 123 0.81 -14.98 13.89
N ILE A 124 1.64 -14.03 14.34
CA ILE A 124 1.74 -13.70 15.77
C ILE A 124 0.41 -13.17 16.31
N ALA A 125 -0.24 -12.26 15.58
CA ALA A 125 -1.55 -11.74 15.95
C ALA A 125 -2.58 -12.87 16.07
N LEU A 126 -2.71 -13.74 15.07
CA LEU A 126 -3.65 -14.87 15.11
C LEU A 126 -3.40 -15.80 16.30
N HIS A 127 -2.13 -16.12 16.59
CA HIS A 127 -1.79 -16.96 17.73
C HIS A 127 -2.10 -16.28 19.08
N LEU A 128 -1.80 -14.99 19.22
CA LEU A 128 -2.12 -14.23 20.44
C LEU A 128 -3.63 -14.11 20.65
N LEU A 129 -4.39 -13.90 19.57
CA LEU A 129 -5.86 -13.88 19.60
C LEU A 129 -6.43 -15.24 20.02
N HIS A 130 -5.91 -16.34 19.46
CA HIS A 130 -6.30 -17.70 19.84
C HIS A 130 -6.00 -17.99 21.32
N SER A 131 -4.82 -17.57 21.80
CA SER A 131 -4.40 -17.78 23.19
C SER A 131 -5.29 -17.01 24.17
N SER A 132 -5.72 -15.79 23.80
CA SER A 132 -6.60 -14.96 24.62
C SER A 132 -8.04 -15.50 24.69
N LEU A 133 -8.53 -16.12 23.61
CA LEU A 133 -9.85 -16.78 23.58
C LEU A 133 -9.90 -18.02 24.49
N GLY A 134 -8.80 -18.78 24.58
CA GLY A 134 -8.66 -19.90 25.52
C GLY A 134 -8.75 -19.50 26.99
N GLU A 135 -8.45 -18.24 27.31
CA GLU A 135 -8.57 -17.65 28.66
C GLU A 135 -9.93 -16.95 28.88
N GLY A 136 -10.88 -17.08 27.95
CA GLY A 136 -12.23 -16.51 28.07
C GLY A 136 -12.30 -15.00 27.79
N VAL A 137 -11.26 -14.41 27.18
CA VAL A 137 -11.24 -12.98 26.84
C VAL A 137 -11.88 -12.75 25.47
N VAL A 138 -13.01 -12.04 25.46
CA VAL A 138 -13.70 -11.64 24.22
C VAL A 138 -13.10 -10.34 23.68
N LEU A 139 -12.64 -10.36 22.43
CA LEU A 139 -12.14 -9.17 21.74
C LEU A 139 -13.27 -8.15 21.56
N LEU A 140 -13.06 -6.94 22.10
CA LEU A 140 -14.01 -5.82 22.09
C LEU A 140 -14.53 -5.40 20.69
N GLY A 141 -13.86 -5.83 19.61
CA GLY A 141 -14.26 -5.61 18.22
C GLY A 141 -15.19 -6.68 17.63
N MET A 142 -15.31 -7.86 18.24
CA MET A 142 -16.20 -8.94 17.78
C MET A 142 -17.53 -8.88 18.53
N ARG A 143 -18.32 -7.83 18.27
CA ARG A 143 -19.62 -7.60 18.96
C ARG A 143 -20.79 -8.37 18.36
N ARG A 144 -20.67 -8.91 17.15
CA ARG A 144 -21.72 -9.70 16.51
C ARG A 144 -21.44 -11.18 16.69
N GLU A 145 -22.43 -11.89 17.22
CA GLU A 145 -22.39 -13.34 17.47
C GLU A 145 -22.02 -14.14 16.22
N GLU A 146 -22.47 -13.69 15.05
CA GLU A 146 -22.18 -14.28 13.73
C GLU A 146 -20.67 -14.33 13.43
N TYR A 147 -19.93 -13.25 13.72
CA TYR A 147 -18.49 -13.19 13.50
C TYR A 147 -17.69 -14.02 14.49
N VAL A 148 -18.19 -14.14 15.72
CA VAL A 148 -17.62 -15.03 16.73
C VAL A 148 -17.83 -16.48 16.33
N LYS A 149 -19.01 -16.82 15.79
CA LYS A 149 -19.35 -18.15 15.28
C LYS A 149 -18.50 -18.55 14.07
N ASP A 150 -18.37 -17.68 13.07
CA ASP A 150 -17.52 -17.94 11.89
C ASP A 150 -16.05 -18.13 12.26
N ALA A 151 -15.55 -17.31 13.19
CA ALA A 151 -14.19 -17.46 13.69
C ALA A 151 -14.02 -18.76 14.50
N SER A 152 -14.98 -19.09 15.37
CA SER A 152 -14.94 -20.31 16.20
C SER A 152 -14.87 -21.60 15.37
N LEU A 153 -15.48 -21.63 14.18
CA LEU A 153 -15.40 -22.76 13.26
C LEU A 153 -13.98 -22.95 12.70
N SER A 154 -13.22 -21.86 12.55
CA SER A 154 -11.80 -21.91 12.15
C SER A 154 -10.87 -22.34 13.29
N PHE A 155 -11.36 -22.34 14.54
CA PHE A 155 -10.61 -22.68 15.75
C PHE A 155 -11.06 -24.00 16.41
N GLY A 156 -12.10 -24.67 15.86
CA GLY A 156 -12.68 -25.88 16.43
C GLY A 156 -11.91 -27.18 16.17
N ALA A 157 -10.88 -27.15 15.33
CA ALA A 157 -9.95 -28.28 15.23
C ALA A 157 -8.90 -28.14 16.34
N PRO A 158 -8.59 -29.21 17.12
CA PRO A 158 -7.40 -29.18 17.95
C PRO A 158 -6.23 -28.80 17.05
N ALA A 159 -5.35 -27.90 17.51
CA ALA A 159 -4.16 -27.51 16.77
C ALA A 159 -3.34 -28.78 16.51
N SER A 160 -3.53 -29.38 15.35
CA SER A 160 -2.68 -30.45 14.86
C SER A 160 -1.32 -29.80 14.60
N ASP A 161 -0.25 -30.49 14.98
CA ASP A 161 1.10 -30.10 14.58
C ASP A 161 1.13 -30.04 13.05
N ILE A 162 1.00 -28.82 12.51
CA ILE A 162 0.94 -28.58 11.07
C ILE A 162 2.30 -28.98 10.52
N GLN A 163 2.35 -30.10 9.80
CA GLN A 163 3.59 -30.57 9.21
C GLN A 163 3.88 -29.73 7.96
N TYR A 164 5.15 -29.60 7.59
CA TYR A 164 5.58 -28.79 6.44
C TYR A 164 4.82 -29.10 5.12
N ARG A 165 4.32 -30.33 4.98
CA ARG A 165 3.48 -30.76 3.84
C ARG A 165 2.10 -30.12 3.77
N ASP A 166 1.55 -29.69 4.91
CA ASP A 166 0.22 -29.09 5.01
C ASP A 166 0.23 -27.61 4.59
N TRP A 167 1.40 -26.96 4.60
CA TRP A 167 1.61 -25.60 4.09
C TRP A 167 1.39 -25.46 2.59
N LYS A 168 1.69 -26.50 1.79
CA LYS A 168 1.49 -26.49 0.33
C LYS A 168 0.02 -26.39 -0.12
N ARG A 169 -0.94 -26.54 0.80
CA ARG A 169 -2.37 -26.43 0.49
C ARG A 169 -2.92 -25.00 0.59
N PHE A 170 -2.14 -24.07 1.14
CA PHE A 170 -2.51 -22.66 1.28
C PHE A 170 -1.78 -21.75 0.28
N GLU A 171 -1.01 -22.33 -0.65
CA GLU A 171 -0.56 -21.63 -1.86
C GLU A 171 -1.72 -21.61 -2.88
N VAL A 172 -2.53 -20.54 -2.84
CA VAL A 172 -3.29 -19.98 -3.98
C VAL A 172 -3.17 -18.46 -3.92
#